data_AF-A0A415VKE2-F1
#
_entry.id   AF-A0A415VKE2-F1
#
_cell.length_a   1.000
_cell.length_b   1.000
_cell.length_c   1.000
_cell.angle_alpha   90.00
_cell.angle_beta   90.00
_cell.angle_gamma   90.00
#
_symmetry.space_group_name_H-M   'P 1'
#
loop_
_entity.id
_entity.type
_entity.pdbx_description
1 polymer ?
#
loop_
_entity_poly.entity_id
_entity_poly.type
_entity_poly.pdbx_seq_one_letter_code
_entity_poly.pdbx_strand_id
1 'polypeptide(L)'
;MKRKTRIERVYNEDTGWFETREVELNSYSFTDDDRIMIVREYMESGLPAEEIIKKYYISSRTVLFSWMDKFLNEKDLLSLPPEDQNRDDMAKTTNEQLKEKDAEIKRLRKALELEKLRSKAFSTMIDLAEETFNIPVRKKSGTKQ
;
A
#
# COMPACT_ATOMS: atom_id res chain seq x y z
N MET A 1 0.94 11.02 25.59
CA MET A 1 2.14 11.86 25.84
C MET A 1 2.38 12.11 27.33
N LYS A 2 3.57 11.77 27.86
CA LYS A 2 4.00 12.10 29.23
C LYS A 2 5.35 12.82 29.17
N ARG A 3 5.59 13.80 30.05
CA ARG A 3 6.92 14.42 30.20
C ARG A 3 7.85 13.40 30.86
N LYS A 4 9.06 13.23 30.32
CA LYS A 4 10.06 12.33 30.88
C LYS A 4 10.62 12.98 32.14
N THR A 5 10.70 12.25 33.24
CA THR A 5 11.35 12.74 34.46
C THR A 5 12.67 12.01 34.67
N ARG A 6 13.64 12.69 35.28
CA ARG A 6 14.92 12.12 35.71
C ARG A 6 15.09 12.39 37.20
N ILE A 7 15.49 11.36 37.93
CA ILE A 7 15.90 11.53 39.33
C ILE A 7 17.36 11.98 39.34
N GLU A 8 17.62 13.14 39.93
CA GLU A 8 18.97 13.66 40.15
C GLU A 8 19.27 13.73 41.66
N ARG A 9 20.49 13.35 42.05
CA ARG A 9 20.99 13.50 43.41
C ARG A 9 21.66 14.86 43.53
N VAL A 10 21.08 15.76 44.30
CA VAL A 10 21.60 17.10 44.55
C VAL A 10 22.07 17.17 45.99
N TYR A 11 23.27 17.72 46.22
CA TYR A 11 23.76 17.96 47.57
C TYR A 11 23.01 19.14 48.18
N ASN A 12 22.38 18.94 49.34
CA ASN A 12 21.71 20.00 50.06
C ASN A 12 22.63 20.52 51.18
N GLU A 13 23.03 21.79 51.08
CA GLU A 13 23.96 22.42 52.01
C GLU A 13 23.36 22.65 53.40
N ASP A 14 22.03 22.79 53.51
CA ASP A 14 21.34 23.02 54.79
C ASP A 14 21.19 21.74 55.61
N THR A 15 21.02 20.60 54.93
CA THR A 15 20.81 19.29 55.57
C THR A 15 22.09 18.46 55.59
N GLY A 16 23.11 18.81 54.81
CA GLY A 16 24.39 18.11 54.73
C GLY A 16 24.33 16.75 54.01
N TRP A 17 23.18 16.41 53.42
CA TRP A 17 22.93 15.13 52.75
C TRP A 17 22.55 15.31 51.28
N PHE A 18 22.68 14.24 50.51
CA PHE A 18 22.18 14.22 49.13
C PHE A 18 20.68 13.94 49.14
N GLU A 19 19.90 14.84 48.53
CA GLU A 19 18.48 14.67 48.29
C GLU A 19 18.23 14.27 46.84
N THR A 20 17.26 13.38 46.63
CA THR A 20 16.79 13.05 45.28
C THR A 20 15.70 14.04 44.89
N ARG A 21 15.95 14.82 43.85
CA ARG A 21 14.91 15.67 43.21
C ARG A 21 14.51 15.05 41.88
N GLU A 22 13.21 15.06 41.63
CA GLU A 22 12.67 14.71 40.31
C GLU A 22 12.72 15.96 39.43
N VAL A 23 13.52 15.91 38.37
CA VAL A 23 13.65 16.97 37.39
C VAL A 23 12.87 16.57 36.14
N GLU A 24 11.91 17.41 35.74
CA GLU A 24 11.19 17.23 34.47
C GLU A 24 12.15 17.50 33.31
N LEU A 25 12.39 16.50 32.46
CA LEU A 25 13.11 16.68 31.20
C LEU A 25 12.15 17.26 30.16
N ASN A 26 12.67 18.14 29.31
CA ASN A 26 11.92 18.70 28.17
C ASN A 26 11.68 17.69 27.02
N SER A 27 11.78 16.39 27.32
CA SER A 27 11.56 15.30 26.37
C SER A 27 10.23 14.64 26.67
N TYR A 28 9.34 14.59 25.68
CA TYR A 28 8.10 13.84 25.77
C TYR A 28 8.32 12.37 25.39
N SER A 29 7.69 11.45 26.11
CA SER A 29 7.58 10.06 25.68
C SER A 29 6.32 9.89 24.83
N PHE A 30 6.51 9.48 23.58
CA PHE A 30 5.43 9.15 22.65
C PHE A 30 5.29 7.63 22.57
N THR A 31 4.07 7.12 22.71
CA THR A 31 3.72 5.74 22.37
C THR A 31 3.73 5.56 20.85
N ASP A 32 3.74 4.32 20.37
CA ASP A 32 3.71 4.08 18.92
C ASP A 32 2.40 4.59 18.29
N ASP A 33 1.26 4.46 18.98
CA ASP A 33 -0.03 5.05 18.56
C ASP A 33 0.03 6.59 18.48
N ASP A 34 0.63 7.26 19.47
CA ASP A 34 0.82 8.71 19.46
C ASP A 34 1.64 9.13 18.22
N ARG A 35 2.70 8.37 17.89
CA ARG A 35 3.56 8.65 16.72
C ARG A 35 2.83 8.44 15.40
N ILE A 36 2.04 7.37 15.27
CA ILE A 36 1.23 7.10 14.07
C ILE A 36 0.22 8.22 13.85
N MET A 37 -0.47 8.66 14.90
CA MET A 37 -1.45 9.74 14.83
C MET A 37 -0.79 11.05 14.34
N ILE A 38 0.36 11.41 14.90
CA ILE A 38 1.09 12.63 14.54
C ILE A 38 1.58 12.56 13.08
N VAL A 39 2.13 11.43 12.65
CA VAL A 39 2.58 11.23 11.26
C VAL A 39 1.42 11.32 10.28
N ARG A 40 0.27 10.73 10.62
CA ARG A 40 -0.95 10.80 9.81
C ARG A 40 -1.43 12.25 9.66
N GLU A 41 -1.49 12.98 10.77
CA GLU A 41 -1.90 14.39 10.74
C GLU A 41 -0.94 15.25 9.91
N TYR A 42 0.37 15.01 9.97
CA TYR A 42 1.34 15.69 9.10
C TYR A 42 1.05 15.44 7.61
N MET A 43 0.72 14.20 7.23
CA MET A 43 0.37 13.84 5.85
C MET A 43 -0.93 14.47 5.38
N GLU A 44 -1.95 14.51 6.24
CA GLU A 44 -3.28 15.03 5.92
C GLU A 44 -3.34 16.56 5.93
N SER A 45 -2.56 17.21 6.80
CA SER A 45 -2.57 18.66 6.96
C SER A 45 -1.75 19.41 5.90
N GLY A 46 -0.76 18.78 5.28
CA GLY A 46 0.13 19.42 4.31
C GLY A 46 0.94 20.59 4.89
N LEU A 47 0.99 20.72 6.22
CA LEU A 47 1.69 21.77 6.93
C LEU A 47 3.20 21.51 6.95
N PRO A 48 4.05 22.56 7.06
CA PRO A 48 5.48 22.36 7.20
C PRO A 48 5.81 21.60 8.49
N ALA A 49 6.85 20.77 8.43
CA ALA A 49 7.25 19.91 9.56
C ALA A 49 7.47 20.72 10.86
N GLU A 50 8.02 21.92 10.77
CA GLU A 50 8.20 22.85 11.90
C GLU A 50 6.91 23.12 12.70
N GLU A 51 5.76 23.22 12.05
CA GLU A 51 4.49 23.49 12.74
C GLU A 51 4.01 22.29 13.55
N ILE A 52 4.14 21.08 12.99
CA ILE A 52 3.82 19.83 13.68
C ILE A 52 4.79 19.59 14.84
N ILE A 53 6.08 19.86 14.63
CA ILE A 53 7.12 19.73 15.67
C ILE A 53 6.82 20.66 16.84
N LYS A 54 6.44 21.91 16.57
CA LYS A 54 6.08 22.88 17.60
C LYS A 54 4.78 22.51 18.32
N LYS A 55 3.78 22.03 17.58
CA LYS A 55 2.48 21.60 18.14
C LYS A 55 2.62 20.44 19.11
N TYR A 56 3.45 19.46 18.75
CA TYR A 56 3.63 18.22 19.52
C TYR A 56 4.89 18.18 20.37
N TYR A 57 5.66 19.28 20.43
CA TYR A 57 6.94 19.37 21.15
C TYR A 57 7.88 18.21 20.81
N ILE A 58 7.97 17.89 19.52
CA ILE A 58 8.88 16.86 19.01
C ILE A 58 10.31 17.40 19.13
N SER A 59 11.25 16.53 19.52
CA SER A 59 12.63 16.95 19.77
C SER A 59 13.34 17.51 18.53
N SER A 60 13.03 16.99 17.34
CA SER A 60 13.63 17.46 16.09
C SER A 60 12.83 17.04 14.86
N ARG A 61 13.10 17.72 13.76
CA ARG A 61 12.60 17.34 12.43
C ARG A 61 13.01 15.92 12.06
N THR A 62 14.27 15.56 12.33
CA THR A 62 14.78 14.20 12.06
C THR A 62 14.02 13.10 12.78
N VAL A 63 13.50 13.35 13.98
CA VAL A 63 12.67 12.39 14.72
C VAL A 63 11.32 12.17 14.03
N LEU A 64 10.67 13.24 13.57
CA LEU A 64 9.42 13.12 12.80
C LEU A 64 9.64 12.34 11.50
N PHE A 65 10.71 12.65 10.75
CA PHE A 65 11.04 11.90 9.53
C PHE A 65 11.43 10.47 9.83
N SER A 66 12.10 10.16 10.94
CA SER A 66 12.40 8.78 11.35
C SER A 66 11.13 7.99 11.68
N TRP A 67 10.12 8.63 12.28
CA TRP A 67 8.81 7.98 12.48
C TRP A 67 8.09 7.75 11.16
N MET A 68 8.08 8.75 10.28
CA MET A 68 7.54 8.59 8.92
C MET A 68 8.23 7.45 8.19
N ASP A 69 9.56 7.40 8.23
CA ASP A 69 10.36 6.38 7.59
C ASP A 69 10.04 5.00 8.17
N LYS A 70 9.94 4.87 9.50
CA LYS A 70 9.51 3.63 10.17
C LYS A 70 8.14 3.16 9.67
N PHE A 71 7.14 4.05 9.59
CA PHE A 71 5.77 3.67 9.24
C PHE A 71 5.52 3.56 7.72
N LEU A 72 6.32 4.23 6.89
CA LEU A 72 6.23 4.17 5.42
C LEU A 72 7.13 3.07 4.83
N ASN A 73 8.27 2.79 5.49
CA ASN A 73 9.20 1.72 5.12
C ASN A 73 8.95 0.42 5.89
N GLU A 74 7.91 0.34 6.72
CA GLU A 74 7.34 -0.93 7.20
C GLU A 74 6.72 -1.79 6.06
N LYS A 75 7.28 -1.69 4.85
CA LYS A 75 7.33 -2.79 3.89
C LYS A 75 7.95 -4.06 4.49
N ASP A 76 8.54 -4.02 5.68
CA ASP A 76 8.98 -5.20 6.41
C ASP A 76 7.87 -5.93 7.21
N LEU A 77 6.65 -5.36 7.30
CA LEU A 77 5.45 -6.17 7.63
C LEU A 77 4.97 -7.00 6.41
N LEU A 78 5.55 -6.76 5.24
CA LEU A 78 5.40 -7.56 4.02
C LEU A 78 6.80 -8.03 3.61
N SER A 79 7.39 -8.92 4.42
CA SER A 79 8.69 -9.55 4.15
C SER A 79 8.85 -9.89 2.66
N LEU A 80 9.56 -9.03 1.94
CA LEU A 80 10.13 -9.33 0.63
C LEU A 80 11.63 -9.51 0.89
N PRO A 81 12.22 -10.65 0.49
CA PRO A 81 13.61 -10.95 0.79
C PRO A 81 14.56 -9.85 0.26
N PRO A 82 15.69 -9.62 0.93
CA PRO A 82 16.64 -8.60 0.53
C PRO A 82 17.14 -8.83 -0.90
N GLU A 83 17.01 -7.77 -1.71
CA GLU A 83 17.52 -7.68 -3.08
C GLU A 83 19.05 -7.73 -3.08
N ASP A 84 19.60 -8.94 -3.14
CA ASP A 84 21.03 -9.19 -3.27
C ASP A 84 21.40 -9.33 -4.77
N GLN A 85 22.11 -8.32 -5.28
CA GLN A 85 23.00 -8.30 -6.45
C GLN A 85 22.54 -8.85 -7.82
N ASN A 86 21.29 -9.24 -8.03
CA ASN A 86 20.83 -9.92 -9.26
C ASN A 86 19.99 -9.05 -10.22
N ARG A 87 20.23 -7.73 -10.26
CA ARG A 87 19.41 -6.80 -11.08
C ARG A 87 19.56 -7.00 -12.59
N ASP A 88 20.70 -7.47 -13.06
CA ASP A 88 20.98 -7.59 -14.50
C ASP A 88 20.39 -8.86 -15.14
N ASP A 89 20.27 -9.97 -14.39
CA ASP A 89 19.59 -11.17 -14.88
C ASP A 89 18.07 -11.04 -14.82
N MET A 90 17.53 -10.32 -13.83
CA MET A 90 16.08 -10.07 -13.71
C MET A 90 15.52 -9.17 -14.81
N ALA A 91 16.32 -8.25 -15.36
CA ALA A 91 15.91 -7.42 -16.50
C ALA A 91 15.74 -8.24 -17.79
N LYS A 92 16.56 -9.28 -17.99
CA LYS A 92 16.44 -10.20 -19.14
C LYS A 92 15.24 -11.13 -18.98
N THR A 93 15.05 -11.72 -17.81
CA THR A 93 13.89 -12.60 -17.54
C THR A 93 12.56 -11.86 -17.65
N THR A 94 12.49 -10.61 -17.17
CA THR A 94 11.27 -9.79 -17.28
C THR A 94 10.92 -9.48 -18.73
N ASN A 95 11.90 -9.17 -19.59
CA ASN A 95 11.68 -8.93 -21.00
C ASN A 95 11.26 -10.20 -21.77
N GLU A 96 11.85 -11.35 -21.44
CA GLU A 96 11.46 -12.65 -22.02
C GLU A 96 10.01 -13.02 -21.65
N GLN A 97 9.65 -12.85 -20.38
CA GLN A 97 8.29 -13.09 -19.87
C GLN A 97 7.25 -12.13 -20.47
N LEU A 98 7.63 -10.87 -20.74
CA LEU A 98 6.77 -9.91 -21.42
C LEU A 98 6.48 -10.36 -22.86
N LYS A 99 7.50 -10.80 -23.60
CA LYS A 99 7.32 -11.32 -24.96
C LYS A 99 6.45 -12.58 -25.00
N GLU A 100 6.64 -13.48 -24.04
CA GLU A 100 5.81 -14.68 -23.91
C GLU A 100 4.34 -14.33 -23.63
N LYS A 101 4.09 -13.39 -22.71
CA LYS A 101 2.74 -12.90 -22.41
C LYS A 101 2.10 -12.21 -23.62
N ASP A 102 2.85 -11.42 -24.38
CA ASP A 102 2.34 -10.77 -25.59
C ASP A 102 1.97 -11.79 -26.68
N ALA A 103 2.77 -12.85 -26.83
CA ALA A 103 2.48 -13.95 -27.75
C ALA A 103 1.18 -14.68 -27.35
N GLU A 104 0.99 -14.94 -26.05
CA GLU A 104 -0.22 -15.57 -25.55
C GLU A 104 -1.45 -14.67 -25.72
N ILE A 105 -1.34 -13.36 -25.44
CA ILE A 105 -2.41 -12.39 -25.70
C ILE A 105 -2.80 -12.39 -27.18
N LYS A 106 -1.82 -12.42 -28.09
CA LYS A 106 -2.08 -12.47 -29.54
C LYS A 106 -2.80 -13.76 -29.93
N ARG A 107 -2.39 -14.90 -29.39
CA ARG A 107 -3.03 -16.20 -29.61
C ARG A 107 -4.48 -16.21 -29.12
N LEU A 108 -4.71 -15.75 -27.89
CA LEU A 108 -6.03 -15.67 -27.27
C LEU A 108 -6.96 -14.73 -28.05
N ARG A 109 -6.47 -13.58 -28.50
CA ARG A 109 -7.24 -12.65 -29.35
C ARG A 109 -7.68 -13.29 -30.66
N LYS A 110 -6.79 -14.03 -31.33
CA LYS A 110 -7.12 -14.73 -32.58
C LYS A 110 -8.15 -15.83 -32.35
N ALA A 111 -8.02 -16.60 -31.28
CA ALA A 111 -9.00 -17.62 -30.91
C ALA A 111 -10.39 -17.00 -30.63
N LEU A 112 -10.42 -15.88 -29.90
CA LEU A 112 -11.64 -15.15 -29.60
C LEU A 112 -12.31 -14.60 -30.87
N GLU A 113 -11.54 -14.05 -31.80
CA GLU A 113 -12.04 -13.56 -33.08
C GLU A 113 -12.66 -14.69 -33.92
N LEU A 114 -11.98 -15.83 -33.99
CA LEU A 114 -12.46 -17.00 -34.72
C LEU A 114 -13.76 -17.54 -34.12
N GLU A 115 -13.86 -17.65 -32.79
CA GLU A 115 -15.09 -18.10 -32.14
C GLU A 115 -16.25 -17.11 -32.30
N LYS A 116 -15.97 -15.79 -32.28
CA LYS A 116 -16.99 -14.78 -32.60
C LYS A 116 -17.48 -14.90 -34.04
N LEU A 117 -16.57 -15.10 -34.99
CA LEU A 117 -16.91 -15.30 -36.40
C LEU A 117 -17.75 -16.57 -36.58
N ARG A 118 -17.34 -17.67 -35.96
CA ARG A 118 -18.07 -18.94 -35.95
C ARG A 118 -19.47 -18.79 -35.37
N SER A 119 -19.60 -18.14 -34.22
CA SER A 119 -20.89 -17.87 -33.58
C SER A 119 -21.82 -17.03 -34.46
N LYS A 120 -21.26 -16.03 -35.14
CA LYS A 120 -21.99 -15.19 -36.10
C LYS A 120 -22.45 -16.00 -37.31
N ALA A 121 -21.58 -16.81 -37.89
CA ALA A 121 -21.90 -17.67 -39.03
C ALA A 121 -23.01 -18.68 -38.70
N PHE A 122 -22.96 -19.31 -37.52
CA PHE A 122 -24.04 -20.19 -37.07
C PHE A 122 -25.36 -19.43 -36.86
N SER A 123 -25.31 -18.23 -36.28
CA SER A 123 -26.52 -17.41 -36.13
C SER A 123 -27.15 -17.09 -37.48
N THR A 124 -26.35 -16.65 -38.46
CA THR A 124 -26.86 -16.36 -39.81
C THR A 124 -27.37 -17.60 -40.55
N MET A 125 -26.74 -18.76 -40.34
CA MET A 125 -27.20 -20.02 -40.93
C MET A 125 -28.55 -20.45 -40.34
N ILE A 126 -28.75 -20.21 -39.04
CA ILE A 126 -30.04 -20.44 -38.39
C ILE A 126 -31.10 -19.51 -38.99
N ASP A 127 -30.80 -18.23 -39.13
CA ASP A 127 -31.73 -17.26 -39.72
C ASP A 127 -32.15 -17.68 -41.15
N LEU A 128 -31.19 -18.07 -42.00
CA LEU A 128 -31.47 -18.56 -43.36
C LEU A 128 -32.32 -19.86 -43.37
N ALA A 129 -32.10 -20.76 -42.42
CA ALA A 129 -32.87 -22.00 -42.32
C ALA A 129 -34.31 -21.72 -41.86
N GLU A 130 -34.50 -20.81 -40.91
CA GLU A 130 -35.83 -20.37 -40.48
C GLU A 130 -36.58 -19.67 -41.63
N GLU A 131 -35.91 -18.84 -42.43
CA GLU A 131 -36.49 -18.18 -43.61
C GLU A 131 -36.88 -19.18 -44.72
N THR A 132 -36.00 -20.15 -45.03
CA THR A 132 -36.21 -21.09 -46.16
C THR A 132 -37.23 -22.17 -45.84
N PHE A 133 -37.17 -22.73 -44.63
CA PHE A 133 -37.99 -23.88 -44.24
C PHE A 133 -39.18 -23.51 -43.36
N ASN A 134 -39.26 -22.25 -42.89
CA ASN A 134 -40.34 -21.71 -42.07
C ASN A 134 -40.61 -22.54 -40.78
N ILE A 135 -39.55 -23.19 -40.26
CA ILE A 135 -39.55 -23.96 -39.02
C ILE A 135 -38.69 -23.20 -38.00
N PRO A 136 -39.18 -22.92 -36.78
CA PRO A 136 -38.40 -22.24 -35.76
C PRO A 136 -37.32 -23.16 -35.19
N VAL A 137 -36.05 -22.79 -35.36
CA VAL A 137 -34.88 -23.53 -34.87
C VAL A 137 -34.38 -22.95 -33.55
N ARG A 138 -34.49 -21.63 -33.34
CA ARG A 138 -34.21 -20.98 -32.07
C ARG A 138 -35.29 -21.27 -31.04
N LYS A 139 -34.87 -21.56 -29.80
CA LYS A 139 -35.79 -21.59 -28.65
C LYS A 139 -36.29 -20.17 -28.37
N LYS A 140 -37.60 -20.00 -28.23
CA LYS A 140 -38.19 -18.73 -27.77
C LYS A 140 -37.72 -18.45 -26.34
N SER A 141 -37.17 -17.26 -26.10
CA SER A 141 -36.79 -16.78 -24.77
C SER A 141 -38.06 -16.54 -23.95
N GLY A 142 -38.52 -17.58 -23.26
CA GLY A 142 -39.74 -17.48 -22.48
C GLY A 142 -39.97 -18.69 -21.58
N THR A 143 -39.48 -18.58 -20.35
CA THR A 143 -40.29 -18.95 -19.19
C THR A 143 -40.25 -17.75 -18.25
N LYS A 144 -41.36 -17.03 -18.13
CA LYS A 144 -41.57 -16.07 -17.03
C LYS A 144 -41.49 -16.87 -15.72
N GLN A 145 -40.55 -16.51 -14.85
CA GLN A 145 -40.63 -16.80 -13.42
C GLN A 145 -40.75 -15.48 -12.69
#